data_AF-A0A7C7GT64-F1
#
_entry.id   AF-A0A7C7GT64-F1
#
_cell.length_a   1.000
_cell.length_b   1.000
_cell.length_c   1.000
_cell.angle_alpha   90.00
_cell.angle_beta   90.00
_cell.angle_gamma   90.00
#
_symmetry.space_group_name_H-M   'P 1'
#
loop_
_entity.id
_entity.type
_entity.pdbx_description
1 polymer ?
#
loop_
_entity_poly.entity_id
_entity_poly.type
_entity_poly.pdbx_seq_one_letter_code
_entity_poly.pdbx_strand_id
1 'polypeptide(L)'
;MLYFQAAGCDELCMEVLHRIRQIRLAQGEETPRVQRLFVLASPDAMLPSAVSEAYPGLDVAVVTDATHGELLDLFVVDGVDPVSSDRVYMIDPLGNLMMYYEPTDEPNGILRDLRKLLKWSQIG
;
A
#
# COMPACT_ATOMS: atom_id res chain seq x y z
N MET A 1 -0.06 2.55 4.56
CA MET A 1 0.49 2.31 3.20
C MET A 1 -0.39 1.32 2.49
N LEU A 2 -0.79 1.61 1.26
CA LEU A 2 -1.73 0.83 0.47
C LEU A 2 -1.10 0.48 -0.89
N TYR A 3 -1.26 -0.76 -1.35
CA TYR A 3 -0.83 -1.22 -2.68
C TYR A 3 -1.94 -2.04 -3.33
N PHE A 4 -2.16 -1.86 -4.63
CA PHE A 4 -3.19 -2.57 -5.40
C PHE A 4 -2.55 -3.63 -6.31
N GLN A 5 -3.28 -4.70 -6.56
CA GLN A 5 -3.01 -5.68 -7.60
C GLN A 5 -4.34 -6.25 -8.09
N ALA A 6 -4.46 -6.64 -9.36
CA ALA A 6 -5.69 -7.24 -9.86
C ALA A 6 -5.93 -8.60 -9.20
N ALA A 7 -4.96 -9.51 -9.32
CA ALA A 7 -4.99 -10.83 -8.72
C ALA A 7 -3.56 -11.39 -8.63
N GLY A 8 -3.36 -12.38 -7.76
CA GLY A 8 -2.04 -13.00 -7.58
C GLY A 8 -1.00 -12.02 -7.04
N CYS A 9 0.28 -12.38 -7.18
CA CYS A 9 1.41 -11.53 -6.85
C CYS A 9 2.65 -12.10 -7.55
N ASP A 10 3.12 -11.40 -8.59
CA ASP A 10 4.33 -11.75 -9.33
C ASP A 10 5.59 -11.22 -8.61
N GLU A 11 6.74 -11.30 -9.28
CA GLU A 11 8.02 -10.87 -8.71
C GLU A 11 8.03 -9.37 -8.35
N LEU A 12 7.46 -8.53 -9.21
CA LEU A 12 7.38 -7.08 -8.97
C LEU A 12 6.48 -6.78 -7.77
N CYS A 13 5.30 -7.41 -7.70
CA CYS A 13 4.43 -7.32 -6.54
C CYS A 13 5.15 -7.74 -5.25
N MET A 14 5.89 -8.85 -5.28
CA MET A 14 6.66 -9.31 -4.12
C MET A 14 7.75 -8.30 -3.71
N GLU A 15 8.42 -7.66 -4.67
CA GLU A 15 9.40 -6.61 -4.41
C GLU A 15 8.75 -5.37 -3.77
N VAL A 16 7.61 -4.92 -4.28
CA VAL A 16 6.87 -3.78 -3.72
C VAL A 16 6.44 -4.08 -2.29
N LEU A 17 5.86 -5.26 -2.02
CA LEU A 17 5.47 -5.67 -0.67
C LEU A 17 6.68 -5.77 0.28
N HIS A 18 7.83 -6.24 -0.22
CA HIS A 18 9.07 -6.25 0.54
C HIS A 18 9.50 -4.83 0.92
N ARG A 19 9.50 -3.92 -0.06
CA ARG A 19 9.86 -2.51 0.14
C ARG A 19 8.95 -1.83 1.16
N ILE A 20 7.64 -2.02 1.06
CA ILE A 20 6.66 -1.50 2.03
C ILE A 20 6.99 -2.02 3.44
N ARG A 21 7.31 -3.31 3.58
CA ARG A 21 7.71 -3.90 4.87
C ARG A 21 8.97 -3.23 5.42
N GLN A 22 10.01 -3.05 4.61
CA GLN A 22 11.26 -2.42 5.06
C GLN A 22 11.05 -0.96 5.48
N ILE A 23 10.28 -0.19 4.70
CA ILE A 23 9.95 1.21 5.01
C ILE A 23 9.21 1.31 6.35
N ARG A 24 8.26 0.40 6.59
CA ARG A 24 7.54 0.31 7.87
C ARG A 24 8.49 -0.01 9.02
N LEU A 25 9.34 -1.03 8.90
CA LEU A 25 10.28 -1.42 9.96
C LEU A 25 11.29 -0.31 10.29
N ALA A 26 11.71 0.45 9.28
CA ALA A 26 12.64 1.57 9.43
C ALA A 26 12.03 2.80 10.15
N GLN A 27 10.74 2.75 10.54
CA GLN A 27 10.12 3.74 11.42
C GLN A 27 10.47 3.53 12.91
N GLY A 28 11.08 2.41 13.28
CA GLY A 28 11.51 2.17 14.67
C GLY A 28 10.31 2.11 15.62
N GLU A 29 10.31 2.95 16.66
CA GLU A 29 9.24 3.00 17.67
C GLU A 29 7.87 3.37 17.09
N GLU A 30 7.84 4.06 15.95
CA GLU A 30 6.60 4.45 15.27
C GLU A 30 6.03 3.34 14.37
N THR A 31 6.71 2.20 14.24
CA THR A 31 6.27 1.05 13.43
C THR A 31 4.81 0.61 13.67
N PRO A 32 4.30 0.58 14.92
CA PRO A 32 2.91 0.18 15.18
C PRO A 32 1.87 1.14 14.57
N ARG A 33 2.23 2.41 14.36
CA ARG A 33 1.34 3.46 13.84
C ARG A 33 1.20 3.42 12.32
N VAL A 34 2.01 2.58 11.65
CA VAL A 34 1.98 2.44 10.18
C VAL A 34 1.38 1.08 9.83
N GLN A 35 0.19 1.11 9.25
CA GLN A 35 -0.49 -0.08 8.72
C GLN A 35 -0.11 -0.32 7.25
N ARG A 36 -0.23 -1.57 6.80
CA ARG A 36 0.02 -2.00 5.43
C ARG A 36 -1.21 -2.75 4.92
N LEU A 37 -1.81 -2.24 3.87
CA LEU A 37 -2.97 -2.82 3.22
C LEU A 37 -2.60 -3.23 1.79
N PHE A 38 -2.83 -4.48 1.45
CA PHE A 38 -2.75 -4.99 0.10
C PHE A 38 -4.16 -5.26 -0.44
N VAL A 39 -4.49 -4.65 -1.56
CA VAL A 39 -5.84 -4.70 -2.12
C VAL A 39 -5.83 -5.49 -3.41
N LEU A 40 -6.63 -6.55 -3.46
CA LEU A 40 -6.88 -7.34 -4.64
C LEU A 40 -8.14 -6.84 -5.34
N ALA A 41 -7.96 -6.24 -6.52
CA ALA A 41 -9.01 -5.64 -7.33
C ALA A 41 -9.55 -6.65 -8.36
N SER A 42 -9.91 -7.85 -7.93
CA SER A 42 -10.67 -8.79 -8.74
C SER A 42 -11.55 -9.62 -7.82
N PRO A 43 -12.86 -9.80 -8.11
CA PRO A 43 -13.80 -10.46 -7.20
C PRO A 43 -13.39 -11.87 -6.77
N ASP A 44 -12.76 -12.62 -7.69
CA ASP A 44 -12.34 -14.00 -7.47
C ASP A 44 -10.86 -14.11 -7.05
N ALA A 45 -10.20 -12.98 -6.76
CA ALA A 45 -8.81 -12.98 -6.35
C ALA A 45 -8.64 -13.64 -4.98
N MET A 46 -7.66 -14.54 -4.91
CA MET A 46 -7.22 -15.15 -3.67
C MET A 46 -5.81 -14.66 -3.34
N LEU A 47 -5.57 -14.40 -2.05
CA LEU A 47 -4.24 -14.09 -1.56
C LEU A 47 -3.32 -15.31 -1.76
N PRO A 48 -2.19 -15.18 -2.48
CA PRO A 48 -1.23 -16.28 -2.59
C PRO A 48 -0.64 -16.64 -1.22
N SER A 49 -0.53 -17.92 -0.91
CA SER A 49 0.03 -18.38 0.39
C SER A 49 1.44 -17.83 0.62
N ALA A 50 2.26 -17.77 -0.43
CA ALA A 50 3.60 -17.18 -0.39
C ALA A 50 3.60 -15.73 0.13
N VAL A 51 2.58 -14.92 -0.21
CA VAL A 51 2.46 -13.54 0.30
C VAL A 51 2.14 -13.57 1.80
N SER A 52 1.18 -14.40 2.22
CA SER A 52 0.76 -14.50 3.62
C SER A 52 1.89 -15.01 4.54
N GLU A 53 2.70 -15.95 4.06
CA GLU A 53 3.84 -16.52 4.78
C GLU A 53 5.01 -15.53 4.86
N ALA A 54 5.31 -14.83 3.76
CA ALA A 54 6.44 -13.90 3.69
C ALA A 54 6.17 -12.57 4.43
N TYR A 55 4.92 -12.14 4.53
CA TYR A 55 4.54 -10.81 5.01
C TYR A 55 3.51 -10.84 6.14
N PRO A 56 3.85 -11.41 7.32
CA PRO A 56 2.95 -11.41 8.47
C PRO A 56 2.54 -9.99 8.87
N GLY A 57 1.28 -9.82 9.27
CA GLY A 57 0.69 -8.52 9.61
C GLY A 57 0.52 -7.57 8.42
N LEU A 58 0.41 -8.13 7.20
CA LEU A 58 -0.09 -7.42 6.03
C LEU A 58 -1.61 -7.60 6.03
N ASP A 59 -2.36 -6.51 6.11
CA ASP A 59 -3.81 -6.55 5.95
C ASP A 59 -4.12 -6.74 4.47
N VAL A 60 -5.14 -7.54 4.18
CA VAL A 60 -5.54 -7.85 2.80
C VAL A 60 -7.03 -7.62 2.63
N ALA A 61 -7.40 -6.88 1.59
CA ALA A 61 -8.79 -6.67 1.19
C ALA A 61 -8.98 -7.17 -0.25
N VAL A 62 -10.13 -7.79 -0.51
CA VAL A 62 -10.58 -8.14 -1.85
C VAL A 62 -11.76 -7.25 -2.18
N VAL A 63 -11.68 -6.52 -3.30
CA VAL A 63 -12.72 -5.60 -3.71
C VAL A 63 -13.69 -6.33 -4.63
N THR A 64 -14.96 -6.37 -4.23
CA THR A 64 -16.04 -6.97 -5.01
C THR A 64 -16.72 -5.93 -5.90
N ASP A 65 -17.46 -6.41 -6.91
CA ASP A 65 -18.02 -5.57 -7.98
C ASP A 65 -18.84 -4.36 -7.50
N ALA A 66 -19.52 -4.47 -6.35
CA ALA A 66 -20.41 -3.41 -5.85
C ALA A 66 -19.67 -2.11 -5.48
N THR A 67 -18.40 -2.18 -5.08
CA THR A 67 -17.61 -1.01 -4.63
C THR A 67 -16.33 -0.81 -5.45
N HIS A 68 -16.13 -1.63 -6.48
CA HIS A 68 -14.89 -1.67 -7.25
C HIS A 68 -14.57 -0.34 -7.94
N GLY A 69 -15.51 0.19 -8.74
CA GLY A 69 -15.29 1.43 -9.48
C GLY A 69 -15.07 2.63 -8.56
N GLU A 70 -15.99 2.86 -7.62
CA GLU A 70 -15.94 4.02 -6.72
C GLU A 70 -14.67 4.05 -5.86
N LEU A 71 -14.22 2.88 -5.38
CA LEU A 71 -12.99 2.81 -4.59
C LEU A 71 -11.76 3.12 -5.44
N LEU A 72 -11.62 2.49 -6.61
CA LEU A 72 -10.43 2.69 -7.45
C LEU A 72 -10.35 4.12 -7.98
N ASP A 73 -11.48 4.75 -8.29
CA ASP A 73 -11.55 6.14 -8.75
C ASP A 73 -10.92 7.12 -7.74
N LEU A 74 -10.97 6.82 -6.43
CA LEU A 74 -10.30 7.63 -5.39
C LEU A 74 -8.77 7.60 -5.47
N PHE A 75 -8.20 6.61 -6.16
CA PHE A 75 -6.77 6.40 -6.30
C PHE A 75 -6.25 6.64 -7.72
N VAL A 76 -7.12 7.06 -8.66
CA VAL A 76 -6.70 7.52 -9.98
C VAL A 76 -6.07 8.90 -9.84
N VAL A 77 -4.74 8.93 -9.77
CA VAL A 77 -3.96 10.17 -9.68
C VAL A 77 -3.16 10.35 -10.97
N ASP A 78 -3.24 11.55 -11.55
CA ASP A 78 -2.64 11.90 -12.85
C ASP A 78 -3.12 11.03 -14.02
N GLY A 79 -4.35 10.51 -13.92
CA GLY A 79 -4.97 9.67 -14.96
C GLY A 79 -4.40 8.26 -15.04
N VAL A 80 -3.65 7.82 -14.03
CA VAL A 80 -3.05 6.49 -13.96
C VAL A 80 -3.92 5.55 -13.14
N ASP A 81 -4.18 4.36 -13.68
CA ASP A 81 -4.94 3.31 -13.00
C ASP A 81 -4.15 2.74 -11.80
N PRO A 82 -4.71 2.77 -10.58
CA PRO A 82 -4.01 2.28 -9.39
C PRO A 82 -3.64 0.80 -9.46
N VAL A 83 -4.40 -0.03 -10.16
CA VAL A 83 -4.20 -1.49 -10.21
C VAL A 83 -2.99 -1.88 -11.08
N SER A 84 -2.74 -1.13 -12.15
CA SER A 84 -1.64 -1.41 -13.10
C SER A 84 -0.41 -0.51 -12.91
N SER A 85 -0.48 0.47 -12.01
CA SER A 85 0.58 1.46 -11.80
C SER A 85 1.78 0.99 -10.97
N ASP A 86 1.61 -0.08 -10.21
CA ASP A 86 2.51 -0.53 -9.15
C ASP A 86 2.86 0.54 -8.08
N ARG A 87 2.06 1.61 -8.01
CA ARG A 87 2.27 2.70 -7.06
C ARG A 87 1.93 2.29 -5.64
N VAL A 88 2.68 2.85 -4.70
CA VAL A 88 2.40 2.74 -3.27
C VAL A 88 1.72 4.01 -2.79
N TYR A 89 0.54 3.86 -2.22
CA TYR A 89 -0.29 4.97 -1.75
C TYR A 89 -0.14 5.16 -0.23
N MET A 90 -0.05 6.42 0.20
CA MET A 90 -0.01 6.82 1.61
C MET A 90 -1.33 7.47 2.00
N ILE A 91 -2.00 6.85 2.96
CA ILE A 91 -3.28 7.30 3.49
C ILE A 91 -3.05 7.77 4.92
N ASP A 92 -3.63 8.91 5.28
CA ASP A 92 -3.59 9.43 6.65
C ASP A 92 -4.58 8.69 7.58
N PRO A 93 -4.52 8.94 8.91
CA PRO A 93 -5.47 8.32 9.85
C PRO A 93 -6.94 8.69 9.67
N LEU A 94 -7.24 9.74 8.89
CA LEU A 94 -8.61 10.19 8.59
C LEU A 94 -9.14 9.58 7.28
N GLY A 95 -8.33 8.80 6.57
CA GLY A 95 -8.69 8.15 5.32
C GLY A 95 -8.38 8.97 4.06
N ASN A 96 -7.66 10.09 4.16
CA ASN A 96 -7.31 10.89 3.00
C ASN A 96 -6.09 10.31 2.29
N LEU A 97 -6.16 10.21 0.95
CA LEU A 97 -5.00 9.96 0.13
C LEU A 97 -4.07 11.19 0.16
N MET A 98 -2.90 11.04 0.77
CA MET A 98 -1.95 12.15 0.96
C MET A 98 -0.87 12.18 -0.10
N MET A 99 -0.30 11.03 -0.42
CA MET A 99 0.82 10.89 -1.34
C MET A 99 0.75 9.55 -2.05
N TYR A 100 1.38 9.47 -3.21
CA TYR A 100 1.68 8.22 -3.90
C TYR A 100 3.18 8.18 -4.23
N TYR A 101 3.70 6.97 -4.45
CA TYR A 101 5.09 6.74 -4.81
C TYR A 101 5.18 5.75 -5.96
N GLU A 102 6.00 6.08 -6.95
CA GLU A 102 6.25 5.23 -8.11
C GLU A 102 7.08 3.99 -7.73
N PRO A 103 7.05 2.92 -8.54
CA PRO A 103 7.93 1.76 -8.37
C PRO A 103 9.41 2.15 -8.34
N THR A 104 9.79 3.20 -9.06
CA THR A 104 11.17 3.68 -9.20
C THR A 104 11.59 4.70 -8.14
N ASP A 105 10.68 5.14 -7.26
CA ASP A 105 11.02 6.11 -6.23
C ASP A 105 12.02 5.57 -5.21
N GLU A 106 12.98 6.43 -4.86
CA GLU A 106 14.05 6.11 -3.91
C GLU A 106 13.49 5.83 -2.51
N PRO A 107 13.73 4.63 -1.92
CA PRO A 107 13.16 4.24 -0.63
C PRO A 107 13.46 5.21 0.52
N ASN A 108 14.64 5.85 0.49
CA ASN A 108 15.04 6.84 1.48
C ASN A 108 14.23 8.15 1.39
N GLY A 109 13.66 8.47 0.23
CA GLY A 109 12.70 9.56 0.06
C GLY A 109 11.43 9.27 0.85
N ILE A 110 10.81 8.14 0.54
CA ILE A 110 9.59 7.64 1.18
C ILE A 110 9.75 7.60 2.71
N LEU A 111 10.89 7.08 3.17
CA LEU A 111 11.21 6.99 4.59
C LEU A 111 11.25 8.36 5.27
N ARG A 112 11.89 9.35 4.65
CA ARG A 112 12.00 10.70 5.21
C ARG A 112 10.64 11.37 5.29
N ASP A 113 9.81 11.20 4.27
CA ASP A 113 8.50 11.84 4.25
C ASP A 113 7.54 11.17 5.23
N LEU A 114 7.56 9.84 5.35
CA LEU A 114 6.80 9.12 6.38
C LEU A 114 7.23 9.54 7.80
N ARG A 115 8.53 9.71 8.06
CA ARG A 115 9.01 10.22 9.36
C ARG A 115 8.53 11.62 9.67
N LYS A 116 8.52 12.53 8.68
CA LYS A 116 7.98 13.88 8.87
C LYS A 116 6.49 13.84 9.19
N LEU A 117 5.73 13.00 8.48
CA LEU A 117 4.30 12.84 8.73
C LEU A 117 4.01 12.29 10.13
N LEU A 118 4.71 11.23 10.55
CA LEU A 118 4.51 10.64 11.87
C LEU A 118 4.90 11.59 13.01
N LYS A 119 5.92 12.43 12.78
CA LYS A 119 6.32 13.48 13.73
C LYS A 119 5.23 14.53 13.95
N TRP A 120 4.44 14.84 12.93
CA TRP A 120 3.42 15.89 12.99
C TRP A 120 2.01 15.35 13.20
N SER A 121 1.76 14.10 12.83
CA SER A 121 0.54 13.38 13.17
C SER A 121 0.62 12.95 14.64
N GLN A 122 -0.19 13.56 15.50
CA GLN A 122 -0.36 13.09 16.88
C GLN A 122 -1.40 11.97 17.01
N ILE A 123 -2.04 11.60 15.89
CA ILE A 123 -3.10 10.60 15.82
C ILE A 123 -2.55 9.36 15.10
N GLY A 124 -2.88 8.18 15.61
CA GLY A 124 -2.39 6.87 15.15
C GLY A 124 -1.86 6.06 16.30
#